data_AF-A0A402BIQ5-F1
#
_entry.id   AF-A0A402BIQ5-F1
#
_cell.length_a   1.000
_cell.length_b   1.000
_cell.length_c   1.000
_cell.angle_alpha   90.00
_cell.angle_beta   90.00
_cell.angle_gamma   90.00
#
_symmetry.space_group_name_H-M   'P 1'
#
loop_
_entity.id
_entity.type
_entity.pdbx_description
1 polymer ?
#
loop_
_entity_poly.entity_id
_entity_poly.type
_entity_poly.pdbx_seq_one_letter_code
_entity_poly.pdbx_strand_id
1 'polypeptide(L)' 'MAPTSLPTVRLPSGDTIAVLGQGTWGMAEDARRRKEEIAALRLGLNSG' A
#
# COMPACT_ATOMS: atom_id res chain seq x y z
N MET A 1 9.58 -18.77 5.79
CA MET A 1 8.67 -18.13 6.77
C MET A 1 7.32 -18.00 6.11
N ALA A 2 6.26 -18.55 6.70
CA ALA A 2 4.90 -18.29 6.22
C ALA A 2 4.59 -16.78 6.39
N PRO A 3 3.86 -16.14 5.46
CA PRO A 3 3.50 -14.74 5.62
C PRO A 3 2.64 -14.61 6.88
N THR A 4 3.10 -13.81 7.84
CA THR A 4 2.28 -13.43 8.98
C THR A 4 1.12 -12.60 8.43
N SER A 5 -0.12 -13.03 8.67
CA SER A 5 -1.30 -12.29 8.21
C SER A 5 -1.24 -10.85 8.74
N LEU A 6 -1.39 -9.85 7.86
CA LEU A 6 -1.44 -8.44 8.26
C LEU A 6 -2.65 -8.21 9.18
N PRO A 7 -2.49 -7.52 10.33
CA PRO A 7 -3.62 -7.13 11.15
C PRO A 7 -4.60 -6.25 10.37
N THR A 8 -5.88 -6.31 10.73
CA THR A 8 -6.94 -5.54 10.11
C THR A 8 -7.72 -4.70 11.11
N VAL A 9 -8.34 -3.61 10.65
CA VAL A 9 -9.23 -2.74 11.43
C VAL A 9 -10.58 -2.61 10.74
N ARG A 10 -11.67 -2.60 11.52
CA ARG A 10 -13.01 -2.29 11.01
C ARG A 10 -13.23 -0.77 11.06
N LEU A 11 -13.55 -0.19 9.91
CA LEU A 11 -13.90 1.21 9.78
C LEU A 11 -15.38 1.44 10.20
N PRO A 12 -15.77 2.67 10.58
CA PRO A 12 -17.17 3.02 10.83
C PRO A 12 -18.10 2.77 9.63
N SER A 13 -17.57 2.75 8.39
CA SER A 13 -18.32 2.36 7.19
C SER A 13 -18.73 0.89 7.17
N GLY A 14 -18.13 0.06 8.04
CA GLY A 14 -18.31 -1.39 8.07
C GLY A 14 -17.19 -2.17 7.39
N ASP A 15 -16.35 -1.51 6.57
CA ASP A 15 -15.25 -2.16 5.85
C ASP A 15 -14.16 -2.65 6.80
N THR A 16 -13.53 -3.77 6.47
CA THR A 16 -12.35 -4.29 7.19
C THR A 16 -11.13 -4.15 6.28
N ILE A 17 -10.15 -3.36 6.70
CA ILE A 17 -8.95 -3.06 5.89
C ILE A 17 -7.67 -3.43 6.65
N ALA A 18 -6.57 -3.65 5.91
CA ALA A 18 -5.26 -3.81 6.52
C ALA A 18 -4.86 -2.54 7.29
N VAL A 19 -4.19 -2.70 8.44
CA VAL A 19 -3.72 -1.56 9.24
C VAL A 19 -2.53 -0.83 8.59
N LEU A 20 -1.87 -1.47 7.62
CA LEU A 20 -0.75 -0.92 6.87
C LEU A 20 -1.21 -0.43 5.50
N GLY A 21 -1.11 0.88 5.26
CA GLY A 21 -1.39 1.50 3.96
C GLY A 21 -0.12 1.95 3.22
N GLN A 22 -0.28 2.53 2.04
CA GLN A 22 0.80 3.11 1.24
C GLN A 22 0.58 4.62 1.06
N GLY A 23 1.45 5.44 1.67
CA GLY A 23 1.44 6.89 1.47
C GLY A 23 2.09 7.28 0.14
N THR A 24 1.67 8.43 -0.40
CA THR A 24 2.17 8.96 -1.70
C THR A 24 2.82 10.33 -1.58
N TRP A 25 3.07 10.83 -0.37
CA TRP A 25 3.77 12.10 -0.18
C TRP A 25 5.19 12.02 -0.77
N GLY A 26 5.56 13.01 -1.58
CA GLY A 26 6.85 13.05 -2.29
C GLY A 26 6.91 12.20 -3.56
N MET A 27 5.82 11.54 -3.97
CA MET A 27 5.73 10.89 -5.28
C MET A 27 5.33 11.92 -6.37
N ALA A 28 5.65 11.60 -7.63
CA ALA A 28 5.38 12.43 -8.80
C ALA A 28 6.13 13.78 -8.86
N GLU A 29 7.13 13.99 -8.00
CA GLU A 29 8.02 15.15 -8.05
C GLU A 29 9.05 15.07 -9.20
N ASP A 30 9.41 13.85 -9.61
CA ASP A 30 10.32 13.59 -10.73
C ASP A 30 9.70 12.64 -11.75
N ALA A 31 9.44 13.14 -12.96
CA ALA A 31 8.83 12.37 -14.04
C ALA A 31 9.62 11.11 -14.42
N ARG A 32 10.94 11.09 -14.18
CA ARG A 32 11.81 9.92 -14.43
C ARG A 32 11.48 8.76 -13.49
N ARG A 33 10.98 9.06 -12.28
CA ARG A 33 10.66 8.08 -11.22
C ARG A 33 9.27 7.46 -11.36
N ARG A 34 8.43 7.98 -12.26
CA ARG A 34 7.04 7.53 -12.46
C ARG A 34 6.87 6.01 -12.53
N LYS A 35 7.77 5.32 -13.27
CA LYS A 35 7.68 3.86 -13.42
C LYS A 35 7.94 3.13 -12.10
N GLU A 36 8.89 3.61 -11.31
CA GLU A 36 9.29 3.03 -10.03
C GLU A 36 8.21 3.26 -8.96
N GLU A 37 7.64 4.47 -8.92
CA GLU A 37 6.56 4.81 -7.98
C GLU A 37 5.31 3.95 -8.23
N ILE A 38 4.93 3.75 -9.50
CA ILE A 38 3.84 2.84 -9.87
C ILE A 38 4.17 1.40 -9.47
N ALA A 39 5.41 0.96 -9.68
CA ALA A 39 5.84 -0.39 -9.29
C ALA A 39 5.77 -0.57 -7.76
N ALA A 40 6.13 0.44 -6.97
CA ALA A 40 6.06 0.40 -5.51
C ALA A 40 4.61 0.27 -5.00
N LEU A 41 3.66 1.01 -5.59
CA LEU A 41 2.23 0.89 -5.26
C LEU A 41 1.69 -0.50 -5.62
N ARG A 42 2.00 -1.01 -6.82
CA ARG A 42 1.59 -2.36 -7.24
C ARG A 42 2.17 -3.44 -6.34
N LEU A 43 3.42 -3.29 -5.91
CA LEU A 43 4.07 -4.23 -5.01
C LEU A 43 3.34 -4.32 -3.68
N GLY A 44 2.95 -3.19 -3.08
CA GLY A 44 2.21 -3.19 -1.83
C GLY A 44 0.85 -3.87 -1.96
N LEU A 45 0.09 -3.55 -3.01
CA LEU A 45 -1.21 -4.20 -3.30
C LEU A 45 -1.08 -5.71 -3.53
N ASN A 46 0.01 -6.17 -4.14
CA ASN A 46 0.26 -7.61 -4.34
C ASN A 46 0.75 -8.31 -3.07
N SER A 47 1.20 -7.57 -2.06
CA SER A 47 1.80 -8.11 -0.83
C SER A 47 0.81 -8.17 0.35
N GLY A 48 -0.45 -7.74 0.16
CA GLY A 48 -1.48 -7.73 1.21
C GLY A 48 -2.88 -7.57 0.66
#